data_AF-A0A382W9P2-F1
#
_entry.id   AF-A0A382W9P2-F1
#
_cell.length_a   1.000
_cell.length_b   1.000
_cell.length_c   1.000
_cell.angle_alpha   90.00
_cell.angle_beta   90.00
_cell.angle_gamma   90.00
#
_symmetry.space_group_name_H-M   'P 1'
#
loop_
_entity.id
_entity.type
_entity.pdbx_description
1 polymer ?
#
loop_
_entity_poly.entity_id
_entity_poly.type
_entity_poly.pdbx_seq_one_letter_code
_entity_poly.pdbx_strand_id
1 'polypeptide(L)'
;MPIRDFQGYANSPPKVVWPNNSRIAISVVVNYEEGSEYSIMDGDETHESNNEVPSPVPPSQRDLANESFFEYGSRVGVWRIMDILDGYSIPASFFCCALALERNPIVGPEIVRRGHEVVGHGYRWEEYYLMDKESERTAINKTVESLEKTTGVRPQG
;
A
#
# COMPACT_ATOMS: atom_id res chain seq x y z
N MET A 1 16.55 -23.06 -5.28
CA MET A 1 15.13 -22.74 -5.56
C MET A 1 14.37 -22.90 -4.26
N PRO A 2 13.52 -21.94 -3.86
CA PRO A 2 12.70 -22.07 -2.66
C PRO A 2 11.83 -23.32 -2.77
N ILE A 3 11.66 -24.03 -1.65
CA ILE A 3 10.77 -25.18 -1.56
C ILE A 3 9.34 -24.64 -1.67
N ARG A 4 8.58 -25.14 -2.64
CA ARG A 4 7.18 -24.77 -2.83
C ARG A 4 6.30 -25.80 -2.13
N ASP A 5 5.42 -25.34 -1.25
CA ASP A 5 4.37 -26.17 -0.67
C ASP A 5 3.13 -26.12 -1.57
N PHE A 6 2.81 -27.26 -2.19
CA PHE A 6 1.61 -27.44 -3.02
C PHE A 6 0.50 -28.21 -2.30
N GLN A 7 0.76 -28.70 -1.08
CA GLN A 7 -0.18 -29.49 -0.30
C GLN A 7 -1.02 -28.58 0.60
N GLY A 8 -0.39 -27.60 1.25
CA GLY A 8 -1.03 -26.74 2.24
C GLY A 8 -1.77 -27.59 3.29
N TYR A 9 -3.06 -27.34 3.49
CA TYR A 9 -3.88 -28.09 4.44
C TYR A 9 -4.56 -29.35 3.87
N ALA A 10 -4.47 -29.60 2.56
CA ALA A 10 -5.19 -30.69 1.88
C ALA A 10 -6.66 -30.81 2.34
N ASN A 11 -7.09 -32.02 2.76
CA ASN A 11 -8.44 -32.28 3.28
C ASN A 11 -8.57 -32.07 4.79
N SER A 12 -7.59 -31.44 5.44
CA SER A 12 -7.57 -31.22 6.89
C SER A 12 -7.30 -29.74 7.27
N PRO A 13 -8.13 -28.79 6.80
CA PRO A 13 -8.01 -27.40 7.22
C PRO A 13 -8.23 -27.27 8.74
N PRO A 14 -7.49 -26.37 9.41
CA PRO A 14 -7.67 -26.14 10.84
C PRO A 14 -9.09 -25.63 11.11
N LYS A 15 -9.67 -26.07 12.23
CA LYS A 15 -10.91 -25.47 12.73
C LYS A 15 -10.59 -24.09 13.31
N VAL A 16 -10.95 -23.04 12.60
CA VAL A 16 -10.84 -21.66 13.07
C VAL A 16 -12.11 -21.28 13.84
N VAL A 17 -11.95 -20.72 15.03
CA VAL A 17 -13.05 -20.16 15.82
C VAL A 17 -12.84 -18.66 15.89
N TRP A 18 -13.62 -17.92 15.12
CA TRP A 18 -13.57 -16.46 15.14
C TRP A 18 -14.26 -15.89 16.38
N PRO A 19 -13.90 -14.66 16.80
CA PRO A 19 -14.63 -13.95 17.85
C PRO A 19 -16.14 -13.96 17.58
N ASN A 20 -16.92 -14.04 18.67
CA ASN A 20 -18.39 -14.11 18.63
C ASN A 20 -18.97 -15.32 17.88
N ASN A 21 -18.17 -16.38 17.66
CA ASN A 21 -18.55 -17.55 16.88
C ASN A 21 -18.97 -17.19 15.43
N SER A 22 -18.35 -16.15 14.88
CA SER A 22 -18.61 -15.67 13.52
C SER A 22 -18.23 -16.73 12.49
N ARG A 23 -18.98 -16.79 11.39
CA ARG A 23 -18.77 -17.78 10.32
C ARG A 23 -17.74 -17.35 9.28
N ILE A 24 -17.45 -16.05 9.20
CA ILE A 24 -16.55 -15.42 8.24
C ILE A 24 -15.80 -14.29 8.94
N ALA A 25 -14.54 -14.11 8.56
CA ALA A 25 -13.78 -12.90 8.82
C ALA A 25 -13.61 -12.16 7.48
N ILE A 26 -13.89 -10.87 7.47
CA ILE A 26 -13.70 -10.00 6.30
C ILE A 26 -12.57 -9.04 6.66
N SER A 27 -11.52 -9.00 5.83
CA SER A 27 -10.45 -8.01 5.93
C SER A 27 -10.63 -7.00 4.80
N VAL A 28 -10.82 -5.73 5.16
CA VAL A 28 -10.88 -4.63 4.19
C VAL A 28 -9.50 -3.99 4.13
N VAL A 29 -8.91 -4.01 2.93
CA VAL A 29 -7.59 -3.44 2.67
C VAL A 29 -7.74 -2.24 1.76
N VAL A 30 -7.05 -1.15 2.11
CA VAL A 30 -6.95 0.06 1.29
C VAL A 30 -5.48 0.29 1.01
N ASN A 31 -5.07 0.22 -0.27
CA ASN A 31 -3.72 0.59 -0.65
C ASN A 31 -3.62 2.13 -0.70
N TYR A 32 -2.49 2.65 -0.26
CA TYR A 32 -2.12 4.05 -0.40
C TYR A 32 -0.72 4.11 -1.03
N GLU A 33 -0.72 4.23 -2.35
CA GLU A 33 0.46 4.10 -3.21
C GLU A 33 0.77 5.44 -3.90
N GLU A 34 -0.21 6.35 -3.92
CA GLU A 34 -0.19 7.53 -4.78
C GLU A 34 0.83 8.57 -4.32
N GLY A 35 1.76 8.90 -5.23
CA GLY A 35 2.98 9.63 -4.97
C GLY A 35 4.18 8.72 -4.71
N SER A 36 4.12 7.41 -4.95
CA SER A 36 5.28 6.51 -4.83
C SER A 36 5.52 5.60 -6.04
N GLU A 37 4.62 5.67 -7.02
CA GLU A 37 4.70 5.04 -8.34
C GLU A 37 5.89 5.56 -9.16
N TYR A 38 6.17 4.91 -10.29
CA TYR A 38 7.22 5.33 -11.20
C TYR A 38 7.00 6.76 -11.72
N SER A 39 8.02 7.60 -11.56
CA SER A 39 7.98 9.01 -11.93
C SER A 39 9.31 9.50 -12.45
N ILE A 40 9.29 10.07 -13.66
CA ILE A 40 10.46 10.76 -14.24
C ILE A 40 10.96 11.88 -13.31
N MET A 41 10.06 12.49 -12.53
CA MET A 41 10.41 13.54 -11.57
C MET A 41 11.23 13.02 -10.38
N ASP A 42 11.13 11.73 -10.09
CA ASP A 42 11.88 11.04 -9.03
C ASP A 42 13.18 10.43 -9.55
N GLY A 43 13.48 10.61 -10.84
CA GLY A 43 14.68 10.11 -11.49
C GLY A 43 14.52 8.72 -12.11
N ASP A 44 13.30 8.19 -12.17
CA ASP A 44 13.03 6.91 -12.83
C ASP A 44 13.20 7.02 -14.36
N GLU A 45 13.57 5.92 -15.01
CA GLU A 45 13.72 5.87 -16.47
C GLU A 45 12.37 5.92 -17.19
N THR A 46 11.30 5.50 -16.51
CA THR A 46 9.94 5.43 -17.03
C THR A 46 8.93 6.06 -16.10
N HIS A 47 7.84 6.59 -16.64
CA HIS A 47 6.64 6.90 -15.86
C HIS A 47 5.84 5.61 -15.57
N GLU A 48 4.96 5.67 -14.58
CA GLU A 48 4.01 4.59 -14.32
C GLU A 48 3.06 4.40 -15.50
N SER A 49 2.84 3.16 -15.94
CA SER A 49 2.02 2.85 -17.11
C SER A 49 0.83 1.94 -16.81
N ASN A 50 0.76 1.37 -15.60
CA ASN A 50 -0.35 0.58 -15.12
C ASN A 50 -1.46 1.51 -14.60
N ASN A 51 -2.54 1.66 -15.37
CA ASN A 51 -3.70 2.49 -15.01
C ASN A 51 -4.99 1.97 -15.67
N GLU A 52 -6.12 2.64 -15.42
CA GLU A 52 -7.45 2.37 -16.01
C GLU A 52 -7.41 2.21 -17.54
N VAL A 53 -6.56 3.01 -18.20
CA VAL A 53 -6.31 2.93 -19.63
C VAL A 53 -4.81 2.78 -19.90
N PRO A 54 -4.39 1.93 -20.85
CA PRO A 54 -3.00 1.88 -21.27
C PRO A 54 -2.50 3.25 -21.70
N SER A 55 -1.37 3.69 -21.16
CA SER A 55 -0.80 4.99 -21.52
C SER A 55 -0.40 5.01 -23.00
N PRO A 56 -0.82 6.04 -23.78
CA PRO A 56 -0.31 6.27 -25.13
C PRO A 56 1.02 7.04 -25.13
N VAL A 57 1.53 7.44 -23.96
CA VAL A 57 2.72 8.28 -23.81
C VAL A 57 3.98 7.41 -23.83
N PRO A 58 5.08 7.83 -24.50
CA PRO A 58 6.34 7.10 -24.43
C PRO A 58 6.83 6.96 -22.99
N PRO A 59 7.38 5.79 -22.57
CA PRO A 59 7.80 5.55 -21.19
C PRO A 59 8.72 6.64 -20.60
N SER A 60 9.65 7.17 -21.40
CA SER A 60 10.62 8.19 -20.99
C SER A 60 10.07 9.62 -20.87
N GLN A 61 8.76 9.81 -21.06
CA GLN A 61 8.08 11.09 -20.90
C GLN A 61 7.09 11.02 -19.75
N ARG A 62 6.77 12.18 -19.17
CA ARG A 62 5.70 12.28 -18.18
C ARG A 62 4.35 12.10 -18.82
N ASP A 63 3.57 11.16 -18.29
CA ASP A 63 2.15 11.06 -18.59
C ASP A 63 1.34 11.85 -17.56
N LEU A 64 1.10 13.12 -17.86
CA LEU A 64 0.35 14.02 -16.98
C LEU A 64 -1.10 13.58 -16.76
N ALA A 65 -1.68 12.84 -17.72
CA ALA A 65 -3.00 12.28 -17.52
C ALA A 65 -2.94 11.18 -16.47
N ASN A 66 -1.98 10.25 -16.60
CA ASN A 66 -1.79 9.18 -15.61
C ASN A 66 -1.47 9.74 -14.20
N GLU A 67 -0.55 10.68 -14.10
CA GLU A 67 -0.22 11.35 -12.83
C GLU A 67 -1.48 11.93 -12.17
N SER A 68 -2.38 12.55 -12.94
CA SER A 68 -3.64 13.10 -12.40
C SER A 68 -4.60 12.05 -11.84
N PHE A 69 -4.55 10.80 -12.34
CA PHE A 69 -5.33 9.68 -11.78
C PHE A 69 -4.79 9.28 -10.40
N PHE A 70 -3.47 9.16 -10.24
CA PHE A 70 -2.83 8.93 -8.94
C PHE A 70 -3.12 10.09 -7.98
N GLU A 71 -3.02 11.34 -8.45
CA GLU A 71 -3.37 12.50 -7.65
C GLU A 71 -4.82 12.47 -7.15
N TYR A 72 -5.76 11.89 -7.90
CA TYR A 72 -7.15 11.78 -7.45
C TYR A 72 -7.28 10.92 -6.19
N GLY A 73 -6.58 9.79 -6.14
CA GLY A 73 -6.57 8.89 -4.99
C GLY A 73 -6.12 9.60 -3.71
N SER A 74 -4.97 10.27 -3.75
CA SER A 74 -4.41 11.01 -2.61
C SER A 74 -5.17 12.29 -2.24
N ARG A 75 -5.76 12.99 -3.22
CA ARG A 75 -6.46 14.28 -2.98
C ARG A 75 -7.91 14.12 -2.58
N VAL A 76 -8.59 13.08 -3.06
CA VAL A 76 -10.06 12.93 -2.95
C VAL A 76 -10.46 11.53 -2.53
N GLY A 77 -9.89 10.50 -3.16
CA GLY A 77 -10.27 9.10 -2.96
C GLY A 77 -10.13 8.65 -1.50
N VAL A 78 -8.95 8.86 -0.92
CA VAL A 78 -8.61 8.42 0.44
C VAL A 78 -9.57 8.97 1.50
N TRP A 79 -9.95 10.25 1.39
CA TRP A 79 -10.87 10.89 2.33
C TRP A 79 -12.28 10.31 2.22
N ARG A 80 -12.77 10.13 0.99
CA ARG A 80 -14.08 9.53 0.75
C ARG A 80 -14.14 8.09 1.26
N ILE A 81 -13.07 7.31 1.07
CA ILE A 81 -12.99 5.94 1.56
C ILE A 81 -13.06 5.91 3.09
N MET A 82 -12.26 6.74 3.78
CA MET A 82 -12.30 6.84 5.24
C MET A 82 -13.69 7.27 5.74
N ASP A 83 -14.34 8.24 5.09
CA ASP A 83 -15.70 8.67 5.44
C ASP A 83 -16.75 7.54 5.28
N ILE A 84 -16.61 6.70 4.24
CA ILE A 84 -17.48 5.53 4.04
C ILE A 84 -17.23 4.49 5.15
N LEU A 85 -15.97 4.18 5.44
CA LEU A 85 -15.60 3.23 6.49
C LEU A 85 -16.14 3.68 7.86
N ASP A 86 -15.99 4.95 8.18
CA ASP A 86 -16.55 5.57 9.39
C ASP A 86 -18.07 5.43 9.45
N GLY A 87 -18.76 5.72 8.33
CA GLY A 87 -20.22 5.63 8.22
C GLY A 87 -20.77 4.23 8.50
N TYR A 88 -19.98 3.19 8.25
CA TYR A 88 -20.33 1.79 8.56
C TYR A 88 -19.62 1.25 9.81
N SER A 89 -18.79 2.04 10.48
CA SER A 89 -17.95 1.61 11.60
C SER A 89 -17.10 0.37 11.27
N ILE A 90 -16.55 0.32 10.05
CA ILE A 90 -15.71 -0.78 9.57
C ILE A 90 -14.24 -0.38 9.73
N PRO A 91 -13.44 -1.08 10.56
CA PRO A 91 -12.00 -0.91 10.55
C PRO A 91 -11.39 -1.49 9.28
N ALA A 92 -10.30 -0.89 8.81
CA ALA A 92 -9.55 -1.36 7.65
C ALA A 92 -8.05 -1.36 7.95
N SER A 93 -7.31 -2.13 7.15
CA SER A 93 -5.85 -2.13 7.13
C SER A 93 -5.39 -1.33 5.91
N PHE A 94 -4.65 -0.25 6.14
CA PHE A 94 -4.10 0.59 5.09
C PHE A 94 -2.69 0.13 4.75
N PHE A 95 -2.51 -0.32 3.52
CA PHE A 95 -1.24 -0.78 2.97
C PHE A 95 -0.55 0.42 2.35
N CYS A 96 0.39 1.01 3.07
CA CYS A 96 0.95 2.31 2.72
C CYS A 96 2.38 2.17 2.19
N CYS A 97 2.63 2.71 0.99
CA CYS A 97 3.99 2.99 0.56
C CYS A 97 4.53 4.18 1.36
N ALA A 98 5.73 4.04 1.93
CA ALA A 98 6.24 5.04 2.85
C ALA A 98 6.45 6.42 2.19
N LEU A 99 6.97 6.45 0.95
CA LEU A 99 7.17 7.69 0.19
C LEU A 99 5.86 8.44 -0.07
N ALA A 100 4.74 7.71 -0.28
CA ALA A 100 3.43 8.33 -0.48
C ALA A 100 2.98 9.09 0.78
N LEU A 101 3.20 8.53 1.97
CA LEU A 101 2.90 9.22 3.24
C LEU A 101 3.91 10.33 3.58
N GLU A 102 5.17 10.23 3.14
CA GLU A 102 6.13 11.34 3.25
C GLU A 102 5.66 12.55 2.43
N ARG A 103 5.08 12.32 1.26
CA ARG A 103 4.57 13.38 0.36
C ARG A 103 3.23 13.94 0.80
N ASN A 104 2.40 13.14 1.47
CA ASN A 104 1.14 13.57 2.04
C ASN A 104 1.10 13.33 3.57
N PRO A 105 1.82 14.16 4.35
CA PRO A 105 2.05 13.90 5.78
C PRO A 105 0.80 14.02 6.65
N ILE A 106 -0.34 14.41 6.08
CA ILE A 106 -1.62 14.55 6.79
C ILE A 106 -2.38 13.22 6.80
N VAL A 107 -2.24 12.39 5.76
CA VAL A 107 -3.01 11.15 5.61
C VAL A 107 -2.63 10.10 6.66
N GLY A 108 -1.33 9.88 6.86
CA GLY A 108 -0.83 8.88 7.81
C GLY A 108 -1.38 9.04 9.24
N PRO A 109 -1.24 10.23 9.86
CA PRO A 109 -1.83 10.50 11.17
C PRO A 109 -3.35 10.37 11.19
N GLU A 110 -4.05 10.72 10.10
CA GLU A 110 -5.50 10.60 10.04
C GLU A 110 -5.96 9.14 10.02
N ILE A 111 -5.29 8.26 9.26
CA ILE A 111 -5.56 6.82 9.24
C ILE A 111 -5.53 6.26 10.67
N VAL A 112 -4.45 6.58 11.41
CA VAL A 112 -4.29 6.16 12.80
C VAL A 112 -5.37 6.78 13.70
N ARG A 113 -5.64 8.09 13.55
CA ARG A 113 -6.63 8.80 14.36
C ARG A 113 -8.05 8.21 14.21
N ARG A 114 -8.40 7.73 13.01
CA ARG A 114 -9.68 7.06 12.72
C ARG A 114 -9.71 5.59 13.14
N GLY A 115 -8.62 5.07 13.72
CA GLY A 115 -8.56 3.72 14.29
C GLY A 115 -8.32 2.63 13.25
N HIS A 116 -7.79 2.99 12.07
CA HIS A 116 -7.35 2.03 11.07
C HIS A 116 -5.92 1.56 11.34
N GLU A 117 -5.58 0.37 10.86
CA GLU A 117 -4.23 -0.17 10.93
C GLU A 117 -3.36 0.38 9.80
N VAL A 118 -2.07 0.65 10.06
CA VAL A 118 -1.07 0.97 9.04
C VAL A 118 -0.15 -0.23 8.85
N VAL A 119 -0.06 -0.70 7.61
CA VAL A 119 0.73 -1.86 7.17
C VAL A 119 1.77 -1.40 6.17
N GLY A 120 2.97 -1.99 6.22
CA GLY A 120 4.05 -1.65 5.29
C GLY A 120 3.76 -2.18 3.89
N HIS A 121 3.71 -1.27 2.90
CA HIS A 121 3.61 -1.64 1.49
C HIS A 121 4.86 -1.24 0.69
N GLY A 122 6.04 -1.41 1.30
CA GLY A 122 7.31 -1.00 0.72
C GLY A 122 7.60 0.49 0.89
N TYR A 123 8.82 0.90 0.53
CA TYR A 123 9.20 2.32 0.59
C TYR A 123 8.62 3.04 -0.62
N ARG A 124 8.73 2.39 -1.77
CA ARG A 124 8.11 2.75 -3.05
C ARG A 124 7.26 1.61 -3.57
N TRP A 125 6.41 1.94 -4.52
CA TRP A 125 5.66 0.97 -5.30
C TRP A 125 6.49 0.54 -6.52
N GLU A 126 7.27 -0.53 -6.36
CA GLU A 126 8.27 -1.00 -7.35
C GLU A 126 8.55 -2.51 -7.23
N GLU A 127 9.22 -3.08 -8.22
CA GLU A 127 9.54 -4.50 -8.29
C GLU A 127 10.71 -4.92 -7.40
N TYR A 128 10.44 -5.09 -6.09
CA TYR A 128 11.42 -5.57 -5.11
C TYR A 128 12.11 -6.90 -5.50
N TYR A 129 11.47 -7.75 -6.30
CA TYR A 129 12.05 -9.01 -6.75
C TYR A 129 13.24 -8.85 -7.72
N LEU A 130 13.46 -7.65 -8.27
CA LEU A 130 14.64 -7.32 -9.08
C LEU A 130 15.83 -6.85 -8.24
N MET A 131 15.61 -6.53 -6.95
CA MET A 131 16.66 -6.07 -6.05
C MET A 131 17.53 -7.23 -5.57
N ASP A 132 18.78 -6.92 -5.25
CA ASP A 132 19.58 -7.81 -4.41
C ASP A 132 19.09 -7.75 -2.95
N LYS A 133 19.45 -8.78 -2.18
CA LYS A 133 19.02 -8.98 -0.80
C LYS A 133 19.36 -7.79 0.13
N GLU A 134 20.49 -7.12 -0.09
CA GLU A 134 20.91 -6.04 0.80
C GLU A 134 20.17 -4.74 0.49
N SER A 135 19.94 -4.46 -0.79
CA SER A 135 19.08 -3.37 -1.24
C SER A 135 17.64 -3.54 -0.75
N GLU A 136 17.07 -4.74 -0.89
CA GLU A 136 15.72 -5.05 -0.38
C GLU A 136 15.64 -4.90 1.15
N ARG A 137 16.64 -5.41 1.90
CA ARG A 137 16.71 -5.24 3.37
C ARG A 137 16.75 -3.76 3.76
N THR A 138 17.53 -2.96 3.05
CA THR A 138 17.64 -1.52 3.30
C THR A 138 16.31 -0.84 3.06
N ALA A 139 15.61 -1.18 1.98
CA ALA A 139 14.29 -0.64 1.68
C ALA A 139 13.23 -1.03 2.72
N ILE A 140 13.24 -2.27 3.20
CA ILE A 140 12.35 -2.71 4.29
C ILE A 140 12.59 -1.87 5.56
N ASN A 141 13.85 -1.71 5.97
CA ASN A 141 14.18 -0.90 7.16
C ASN A 141 13.73 0.55 6.98
N LYS A 142 14.01 1.14 5.81
CA LYS A 142 13.60 2.52 5.47
C LYS A 142 12.09 2.68 5.48
N THR A 143 11.35 1.68 4.99
CA THR A 143 9.88 1.64 5.02
C THR A 143 9.37 1.75 6.45
N VAL A 144 9.88 0.87 7.33
CA VAL A 144 9.42 0.81 8.72
C VAL A 144 9.73 2.11 9.46
N GLU A 145 10.94 2.64 9.32
CA GLU A 145 11.34 3.91 9.95
C GLU A 145 10.50 5.10 9.47
N SER A 146 10.25 5.18 8.17
CA SER A 146 9.47 6.26 7.58
C SER A 146 8.00 6.19 7.98
N LEU A 147 7.38 5.01 7.96
CA LEU A 147 6.00 4.82 8.41
C LEU A 147 5.85 5.14 9.90
N GLU A 148 6.78 4.70 10.75
CA GLU A 148 6.77 5.03 12.17
C GLU A 148 6.85 6.54 12.39
N LYS A 149 7.70 7.24 11.63
CA LYS A 149 7.84 8.69 11.70
C LYS A 149 6.61 9.45 11.19
N THR A 150 6.01 9.01 10.09
CA THR A 150 4.90 9.73 9.43
C THR A 150 3.56 9.46 10.09
N THR A 151 3.40 8.31 10.75
CA THR A 151 2.12 7.91 11.39
C THR A 151 2.16 7.95 12.91
N GLY A 152 3.35 7.95 13.51
CA GLY A 152 3.55 7.80 14.96
C GLY A 152 3.38 6.36 15.46
N VAL A 153 3.12 5.39 14.56
CA VAL A 153 2.93 3.98 14.89
C VAL A 153 3.87 3.13 14.04
N ARG A 154 4.62 2.24 14.69
CA ARG A 154 5.46 1.28 13.99
C ARG A 154 4.60 0.19 13.33
N PRO A 155 4.68 -0.02 12.00
CA PRO A 155 3.92 -1.08 11.34
C PRO A 155 4.30 -2.46 11.87
N GLN A 156 3.32 -3.33 12.04
CA GLN A 156 3.49 -4.71 12.54
C GLN A 156 3.33 -5.77 11.45
N GLY A 157 2.80 -5.37 10.29
CA GLY A 157 2.62 -6.19 9.09
C GLY A 157 3.28 -5.53 7.89
#